data_AF-D7JDH9-F1
#
_entry.id   AF-D7JDH9-F1
#
_cell.length_a   1.000
_cell.length_b   1.000
_cell.length_c   1.000
_cell.angle_alpha   90.00
_cell.angle_beta   90.00
_cell.angle_gamma   90.00
#
_symmetry.space_group_name_H-M   'P 1'
#
loop_
_entity.id
_entity.type
_entity.pdbx_description
1 polymer ?
#
loop_
_entity_poly.entity_id
_entity_poly.type
_entity_poly.pdbx_seq_one_letter_code
_entity_poly.pdbx_strand_id
1 'polypeptide(L)'
;MAMFNDLDPLLHSQLRLAIVSLLVSEEKTTFSQIKEVTKATSGNISVQIQKLEQAGYITVQKSFKDNYPNTELQLTPKGLQAFEEYVMALKGYLNL
;
A
#
# COMPACT_ATOMS: atom_id res chain seq x y z
N MET A 1 -1.64 -27.02 17.63
CA MET A 1 -0.63 -26.82 16.57
C MET A 1 -0.93 -25.46 15.96
N ALA A 2 0.05 -24.55 15.86
CA ALA A 2 -0.20 -23.27 15.22
C ALA A 2 -0.54 -23.53 13.74
N MET A 3 -1.71 -23.08 13.30
CA MET A 3 -2.10 -23.09 11.89
C MET A 3 -1.62 -21.77 11.30
N PHE A 4 -0.65 -21.84 10.38
CA PHE A 4 -0.16 -20.65 9.68
C PHE A 4 -1.13 -20.32 8.53
N ASN A 5 -1.58 -19.08 8.49
CA ASN A 5 -2.34 -18.56 7.35
C ASN A 5 -1.39 -18.14 6.24
N ASP A 6 -1.83 -18.29 5.00
CA ASP A 6 -1.08 -17.77 3.85
C ASP A 6 -0.93 -16.25 3.95
N LEU A 7 0.27 -15.76 3.68
CA LEU A 7 0.53 -14.33 3.57
C LEU A 7 0.05 -13.83 2.22
N ASP A 8 -0.66 -12.71 2.19
CA ASP A 8 -0.99 -12.01 0.96
C ASP A 8 0.30 -11.75 0.15
N PRO A 9 0.48 -12.39 -1.02
CA PRO A 9 1.72 -12.29 -1.80
C PRO A 9 1.92 -10.88 -2.40
N LEU A 10 0.85 -10.11 -2.55
CA LEU A 10 0.93 -8.72 -2.94
C LEU A 10 1.48 -7.89 -1.78
N LEU A 11 1.01 -8.07 -0.55
CA LEU A 11 1.53 -7.34 0.61
C LEU A 11 2.87 -7.86 1.13
N HIS A 12 3.26 -9.08 0.74
CA HIS A 12 4.60 -9.64 0.99
C HIS A 12 5.70 -9.03 0.11
N SER A 13 5.68 -7.71 -0.04
CA SER A 13 6.69 -6.90 -0.69
C SER A 13 6.89 -5.64 0.12
N GLN A 14 8.13 -5.39 0.56
CA GLN A 14 8.50 -4.28 1.43
C GLN A 14 7.91 -2.93 0.97
N LEU A 15 8.03 -2.59 -0.32
CA LEU A 15 7.56 -1.30 -0.83
C LEU A 15 6.02 -1.20 -0.87
N ARG A 16 5.32 -2.27 -1.27
CA ARG A 16 3.85 -2.27 -1.27
C ARG A 16 3.30 -2.22 0.14
N LEU A 17 3.91 -2.96 1.07
CA LEU A 17 3.58 -2.89 2.48
C LEU A 17 3.78 -1.47 3.03
N ALA A 18 4.91 -0.83 2.76
CA ALA A 18 5.17 0.54 3.20
C ALA A 18 4.14 1.55 2.67
N ILE A 19 3.74 1.43 1.39
CA ILE A 19 2.71 2.29 0.78
C ILE A 19 1.36 2.08 1.47
N VAL A 20 0.93 0.84 1.65
CA VAL A 20 -0.36 0.51 2.27
C VAL A 20 -0.37 0.92 3.74
N SER A 21 0.71 0.69 4.49
CA SER A 21 0.84 1.14 5.88
C SER A 21 0.71 2.66 6.01
N LEU A 22 1.32 3.43 5.10
CA LEU A 22 1.18 4.90 5.07
C LEU A 22 -0.28 5.31 4.84
N LEU A 23 -0.95 4.64 3.90
CA LEU A 23 -2.36 4.88 3.59
C LEU A 23 -3.31 4.48 4.72
N VAL A 24 -2.96 3.48 5.52
CA VAL A 24 -3.72 3.12 6.74
C VAL A 24 -3.63 4.24 7.78
N SER A 25 -2.47 4.91 7.91
CA SER A 25 -2.30 6.01 8.86
C SER A 25 -2.89 7.35 8.40
N GLU A 26 -2.89 7.63 7.09
CA GLU A 26 -3.23 8.95 6.54
C GLU A 26 -4.55 8.97 5.74
N GLU A 27 -5.20 7.81 5.53
CA GLU A 27 -6.33 7.54 4.61
C GLU A 27 -6.04 7.84 3.12
N LYS A 28 -5.36 8.96 2.84
CA LYS A 28 -4.93 9.46 1.54
C LYS A 28 -3.49 9.94 1.62
N THR A 29 -2.75 9.78 0.53
CA THR A 29 -1.39 10.32 0.41
C THR A 29 -1.08 10.69 -1.04
N THR A 30 0.02 11.40 -1.27
CA THR A 30 0.47 11.76 -2.61
C THR A 30 1.64 10.90 -3.07
N PHE A 31 1.83 10.79 -4.38
CA PHE A 31 3.03 10.15 -4.94
C PHE A 31 4.33 10.76 -4.38
N SER A 32 4.36 12.09 -4.21
CA SER A 32 5.51 12.80 -3.64
C SER A 32 5.79 12.41 -2.19
N GLN A 33 4.77 12.28 -1.35
CA GLN A 33 4.91 11.80 0.03
C GLN A 33 5.40 10.35 0.06
N ILE A 34 4.86 9.47 -0.79
CA ILE A 34 5.35 8.08 -0.89
C ILE A 34 6.84 8.06 -1.22
N LYS A 35 7.28 8.90 -2.18
CA LYS A 35 8.70 9.01 -2.54
C LYS A 35 9.55 9.52 -1.38
N GLU A 36 9.05 10.50 -0.64
CA GLU A 36 9.73 11.03 0.54
C GLU A 36 9.88 10.00 1.65
N VAL A 37 8.82 9.25 1.97
CA VAL A 37 8.82 8.28 3.07
C VAL A 37 9.58 7.01 2.71
N THR A 38 9.35 6.47 1.52
CA THR A 38 9.93 5.17 1.12
C THR A 38 11.34 5.29 0.54
N LYS A 39 11.78 6.49 0.17
CA LYS A 39 13.05 6.78 -0.54
C LYS A 39 13.23 5.97 -1.83
N ALA A 40 12.17 5.36 -2.35
CA ALA A 40 12.21 4.59 -3.58
C ALA A 40 12.23 5.51 -4.81
N THR A 41 12.72 4.97 -5.93
CA THR A 41 12.71 5.70 -7.20
C THR A 41 11.29 5.84 -7.76
N SER A 42 11.03 6.92 -8.50
CA SER A 42 9.70 7.14 -9.10
C SER A 42 9.25 5.97 -9.98
N GLY A 43 10.16 5.38 -10.75
CA GLY A 43 9.85 4.22 -11.60
C GLY A 43 9.38 3.01 -10.79
N ASN A 44 10.06 2.70 -9.67
CA ASN A 44 9.65 1.59 -8.81
C ASN A 44 8.29 1.86 -8.15
N ILE A 45 8.09 3.07 -7.62
CA ILE A 45 6.83 3.49 -7.00
C ILE A 45 5.66 3.36 -7.99
N SER A 46 5.81 3.87 -9.22
CA SER A 46 4.77 3.76 -10.25
C SER A 46 4.35 2.32 -10.52
N VAL A 47 5.31 1.39 -10.64
CA VAL A 47 5.02 -0.03 -10.88
C VAL A 47 4.29 -0.65 -9.68
N GLN A 48 4.66 -0.30 -8.46
CA GLN A 48 3.98 -0.84 -7.27
C GLN A 48 2.57 -0.28 -7.10
N ILE A 49 2.39 1.02 -7.34
CA ILE A 49 1.06 1.66 -7.33
C ILE A 49 0.15 0.98 -8.34
N GLN A 50 0.61 0.76 -9.57
CA GLN A 50 -0.18 0.10 -10.61
C GLN A 50 -0.62 -1.31 -10.19
N LYS A 51 0.26 -2.08 -9.54
CA LYS A 51 -0.07 -3.42 -9.03
C LYS A 51 -1.13 -3.37 -7.92
N LEU A 52 -0.99 -2.44 -6.98
CA LEU A 52 -1.95 -2.25 -5.89
C LEU A 52 -3.32 -1.78 -6.42
N GLU A 53 -3.33 -0.88 -7.41
CA GLU A 53 -4.54 -0.39 -8.06
C GLU A 53 -5.24 -1.50 -8.85
N GLN A 54 -4.50 -2.30 -9.62
CA GLN A 54 -5.04 -3.46 -10.35
C GLN A 54 -5.64 -4.52 -9.42
N ALA A 55 -5.06 -4.72 -8.23
CA ALA A 55 -5.63 -5.58 -7.20
C ALA A 55 -6.85 -4.96 -6.49
N GLY A 56 -7.12 -3.67 -6.72
CA GLY A 56 -8.19 -2.91 -6.08
C GLY A 56 -7.91 -2.56 -4.63
N TYR A 57 -6.64 -2.55 -4.19
CA TYR A 57 -6.27 -2.22 -2.80
C TYR A 57 -6.20 -0.72 -2.58
N ILE A 58 -5.97 0.04 -3.66
CA ILE A 58 -5.94 1.50 -3.66
C ILE A 58 -6.71 2.03 -4.86
N THR A 59 -7.12 3.29 -4.78
CA THR A 59 -7.52 4.08 -5.95
C THR A 59 -6.48 5.14 -6.23
N VAL A 60 -6.24 5.45 -7.50
CA VAL A 60 -5.33 6.52 -7.93
C VAL A 60 -6.12 7.62 -8.63
N GLN A 61 -6.01 8.85 -8.13
CA GLN A 61 -6.61 10.03 -8.74
C GLN A 61 -5.51 10.96 -9.27
N LYS A 62 -5.54 11.26 -10.56
CA LYS A 62 -4.64 12.22 -11.20
C LYS A 62 -5.36 13.55 -11.34
N SER A 63 -4.74 14.60 -10.86
CA SER A 63 -5.25 15.98 -10.91
C SER A 63 -4.11 16.94 -11.23
N PHE A 64 -4.45 18.23 -11.38
CA PHE A 64 -3.48 19.31 -11.45
C PHE A 64 -3.70 20.23 -10.25
N LYS A 65 -2.60 20.58 -9.56
CA LYS A 65 -2.59 21.56 -8.48
C LYS A 65 -1.57 22.63 -8.83
N ASP A 66 -2.02 23.88 -8.96
CA ASP A 66 -1.18 25.04 -9.31
C ASP A 66 -0.38 24.85 -10.62
N ASN A 67 -0.98 24.23 -11.63
CA ASN A 67 -0.36 23.84 -12.92
C ASN A 67 0.66 22.69 -12.85
N TYR A 68 0.79 22.01 -11.72
CA TYR A 68 1.65 20.83 -11.58
C TYR A 68 0.83 19.52 -11.51
N PRO A 69 1.30 18.42 -12.14
CA PRO A 69 0.68 17.12 -11.97
C PRO A 69 0.67 16.69 -10.50
N ASN A 70 -0.50 16.29 -10.02
CA ASN A 70 -0.71 15.76 -8.68
C ASN A 70 -1.31 14.35 -8.81
N THR A 71 -0.78 13.41 -8.05
CA THR A 71 -1.29 12.02 -8.02
C THR A 71 -1.57 11.67 -6.58
N GLU A 72 -2.84 11.54 -6.27
CA GLU A 72 -3.37 11.16 -4.96
C GLU A 72 -3.72 9.68 -4.97
N LEU A 73 -3.42 9.04 -3.85
CA LEU A 73 -3.70 7.65 -3.59
C LEU A 73 -4.61 7.57 -2.38
N GLN A 74 -5.56 6.66 -2.40
CA GLN A 74 -6.46 6.39 -1.28
C GLN A 74 -6.57 4.89 -1.06
N LEU A 75 -6.63 4.46 0.20
CA LEU A 75 -6.89 3.07 0.55
C LEU A 75 -8.35 2.71 0.22
N THR A 76 -8.58 1.53 -0.34
CA THR A 76 -9.95 1.01 -0.50
C THR A 76 -10.35 0.17 0.72
N PRO A 77 -11.66 -0.07 0.94
CA PRO A 77 -12.09 -1.05 1.94
C PRO A 77 -11.48 -2.44 1.73
N LYS A 78 -11.32 -2.87 0.47
CA LYS A 78 -10.65 -4.12 0.12
C LYS A 78 -9.18 -4.13 0.52
N GLY A 79 -8.46 -3.03 0.28
CA GLY A 79 -7.06 -2.89 0.67
C GLY A 79 -6.86 -2.87 2.17
N LEU A 80 -7.77 -2.22 2.91
CA LEU A 80 -7.76 -2.23 4.37
C LEU A 80 -7.95 -3.65 4.91
N GLN A 81 -8.97 -4.36 4.42
CA GLN A 81 -9.21 -5.75 4.82
C GLN A 81 -7.99 -6.65 4.52
N ALA A 82 -7.42 -6.55 3.32
CA ALA A 82 -6.23 -7.33 2.94
C ALA A 82 -5.02 -7.03 3.86
N PHE A 83 -4.85 -5.77 4.26
CA PHE A 83 -3.80 -5.38 5.20
C PHE A 83 -4.02 -5.97 6.60
N GLU A 84 -5.25 -5.91 7.12
CA GLU A 84 -5.61 -6.47 8.42
C GLU A 84 -5.40 -8.00 8.45
N GLU A 85 -5.83 -8.70 7.40
CA GLU A 85 -5.63 -10.14 7.23
C GLU A 85 -4.14 -10.48 7.16
N TYR A 86 -3.34 -9.72 6.40
CA TYR A 86 -1.89 -9.91 6.31
C TYR A 86 -1.18 -9.72 7.66
N VAL A 87 -1.53 -8.67 8.41
CA VAL A 87 -0.96 -8.42 9.75
C VAL A 87 -1.38 -9.51 10.73
N MET A 88 -2.63 -9.98 10.67
CA MET A 88 -3.12 -11.08 11.51
C MET A 88 -2.37 -12.38 11.20
N ALA A 89 -2.16 -12.70 9.92
CA ALA A 89 -1.38 -13.85 9.51
C ALA A 89 0.07 -13.74 10.05
N LEU A 90 0.73 -12.58 9.88
CA LEU A 90 2.07 -12.32 10.42
C LEU A 90 2.15 -12.51 11.95
N LYS A 91 1.17 -12.02 12.70
CA LYS A 91 1.12 -12.22 14.17
C LYS A 91 1.11 -13.70 14.55
N GLY A 92 0.40 -14.53 13.77
CA GLY A 92 0.42 -15.98 13.91
C GLY A 92 1.80 -16.62 13.77
N TYR A 93 2.69 -16.06 12.93
CA TYR A 93 4.09 -16.51 12.83
C TYR A 93 4.96 -16.07 14.02
N LEU A 94 4.57 -14.98 14.70
CA LEU A 94 5.32 -14.40 15.81
C LEU A 94 4.83 -14.87 17.19
N ASN A 95 3.78 -15.69 17.24
CA ASN A 95 3.05 -16.04 18.46
C ASN A 95 2.55 -14.81 19.24
N LEU A 96 2.09 -13.78 18.51
CA LEU A 96 1.55 -12.52 19.04
C LEU A 96 0.04 -12.42 18.86
#